data_AF-A0A5C1B7N9-F1
#
_entry.id   AF-A0A5C1B7N9-F1
#
_cell.length_a   1.000
_cell.length_b   1.000
_cell.length_c   1.000
_cell.angle_alpha   90.00
_cell.angle_beta   90.00
_cell.angle_gamma   90.00
#
_symmetry.space_group_name_H-M   'P 1'
#
loop_
_entity.id
_entity.type
_entity.pdbx_description
1 polymer ?
#
loop_
_entity_poly.entity_id
_entity_poly.type
_entity_poly.pdbx_seq_one_letter_code
_entity_poly.pdbx_strand_id
1 'polypeptide(L)'
;MTDWLTAQQVMQRLGLKPQTLYAYVSRGLIEARGDAGDSRRRLYRAEDVARLEHRKARGRKPATIAEDAIAFGEPILASGIATIQRGKLWYRGQDAETLAETAKLEDVARLLWDCGSQRFPPLFTIVPEAPARQRMFAVIAARAASDPAMAGRTKKALYLEAASVIDALVDAIAGRPGQGPIHHRLALSWGCDARGADLIRRALVLLADHELNASTFAVRVAASTRASLAACVLAGLATLSGPLHGGMTPRVLGLMREIAEDGAEAAIAARLATGMPLPGFGHPLYPDGDARARGLLMVFTLPPAYEEARRAVTALTGEEPNIDFVLTAIAAELGLASDVPFQIFAAARCAGWIAHALEQSETGRLIRPRARYVGPEPA
;
A
#
# COMPACT_ATOMS: atom_id res chain seq x y z
N MET A 1 9.97 -4.00 -21.97
CA MET A 1 9.16 -4.02 -23.22
C MET A 1 8.94 -2.57 -23.67
N THR A 2 8.80 -2.29 -24.97
CA THR A 2 8.77 -0.92 -25.51
C THR A 2 7.70 -0.04 -24.86
N ASP A 3 8.14 0.96 -24.09
CA ASP A 3 7.29 1.92 -23.35
C ASP A 3 6.27 2.68 -24.23
N TRP A 4 6.48 2.68 -25.54
CA TRP A 4 5.75 3.49 -26.50
C TRP A 4 5.47 2.73 -27.80
N LEU A 5 4.26 2.88 -28.31
CA LEU A 5 3.72 2.23 -29.51
C LEU A 5 3.52 3.26 -30.63
N THR A 6 3.62 2.82 -31.88
CA THR A 6 3.27 3.66 -33.03
C THR A 6 1.74 3.76 -33.19
N ALA A 7 1.27 4.79 -33.90
CA ALA A 7 -0.16 4.93 -34.23
C ALA A 7 -0.74 3.64 -34.85
N GLN A 8 0.01 3.01 -35.75
CA GLN A 8 -0.40 1.78 -36.42
C GLN A 8 -0.57 0.62 -35.44
N GLN A 9 0.38 0.44 -34.51
CA GLN A 9 0.29 -0.59 -33.47
C GLN A 9 -0.90 -0.37 -32.53
N VAL A 10 -1.16 0.87 -32.13
CA VAL A 10 -2.32 1.20 -31.27
C VAL A 10 -3.63 0.95 -32.00
N MET A 11 -3.76 1.41 -33.25
CA MET A 11 -4.96 1.20 -34.05
C MET A 11 -5.22 -0.29 -34.30
N GLN A 12 -4.16 -1.08 -34.51
CA GLN A 12 -4.27 -2.53 -34.69
C GLN A 12 -4.69 -3.24 -33.40
N ARG A 13 -4.04 -2.95 -32.26
CA ARG A 13 -4.40 -3.54 -30.95
C ARG A 13 -5.82 -3.20 -30.52
N LEU A 14 -6.18 -1.93 -30.59
CA LEU A 14 -7.48 -1.46 -30.13
C LEU A 14 -8.57 -1.54 -31.21
N GLY A 15 -8.25 -1.94 -32.44
CA GLY A 15 -9.19 -1.90 -33.58
C GLY A 15 -9.86 -0.54 -33.74
N LEU A 16 -9.07 0.54 -33.80
CA LEU A 16 -9.55 1.94 -33.86
C LEU A 16 -9.25 2.57 -35.21
N LYS A 17 -10.09 3.54 -35.61
CA LYS A 17 -9.78 4.45 -36.73
C LYS A 17 -8.88 5.59 -36.23
N PRO A 18 -8.09 6.24 -37.12
CA PRO A 18 -7.21 7.35 -36.73
C PRO A 18 -7.93 8.45 -35.95
N GLN A 19 -9.14 8.82 -36.37
CA GLN A 19 -9.98 9.84 -35.71
C GLN A 19 -10.29 9.50 -34.24
N THR A 20 -10.52 8.22 -33.93
CA THR A 20 -10.81 7.77 -32.57
C THR A 20 -9.55 7.78 -31.71
N LEU A 21 -8.39 7.44 -32.27
CA LEU A 21 -7.11 7.56 -31.59
C LEU A 21 -6.82 9.02 -31.21
N TYR A 22 -7.02 9.96 -32.13
CA TYR A 22 -6.88 11.40 -31.84
C TYR A 22 -7.85 11.88 -30.76
N ALA A 23 -9.10 11.41 -30.79
CA ALA A 23 -10.08 11.73 -29.75
C ALA A 23 -9.67 11.20 -28.37
N TYR A 24 -9.06 10.01 -28.30
CA TYR A 24 -8.57 9.45 -27.05
C TYR A 24 -7.39 10.26 -26.49
N VAL A 25 -6.47 10.70 -27.35
CA VAL A 25 -5.38 11.59 -26.94
C VAL A 25 -5.92 12.94 -26.46
N SER A 26 -6.84 13.56 -27.20
CA SER A 26 -7.43 14.85 -26.84
C SER A 26 -8.20 14.80 -25.51
N ARG A 27 -8.73 13.63 -25.13
CA ARG A 27 -9.43 13.40 -23.88
C ARG A 27 -8.51 12.92 -22.75
N GLY A 28 -7.20 12.85 -22.99
CA GLY A 28 -6.21 12.40 -22.01
C GLY A 28 -6.27 10.90 -21.70
N LEU A 29 -6.93 10.09 -22.55
CA LEU A 29 -7.06 8.65 -22.37
C LEU A 29 -5.84 7.87 -22.86
N ILE A 30 -5.10 8.44 -23.82
CA ILE A 30 -3.83 7.90 -24.31
C ILE A 30 -2.83 9.06 -24.39
N GLU A 31 -1.72 8.94 -23.68
CA GLU A 31 -0.61 9.87 -23.77
C GLU A 31 0.13 9.70 -25.11
N ALA A 32 0.41 10.81 -25.77
CA ALA A 32 1.15 10.86 -27.02
C ALA A 32 2.35 11.80 -26.93
N ARG A 33 3.50 11.36 -27.43
CA ARG A 33 4.73 12.16 -27.55
C ARG A 33 5.27 12.16 -28.98
N GLY A 34 6.11 13.14 -29.32
CA GLY A 34 6.84 13.13 -30.58
C GLY A 34 7.85 11.98 -30.65
N ASP A 35 8.03 11.41 -31.85
CA ASP A 35 9.09 10.43 -32.10
C ASP A 35 10.43 11.16 -32.28
N ALA A 36 11.48 10.69 -31.60
CA ALA A 36 12.82 11.28 -31.68
C ALA A 36 13.48 11.03 -33.05
N GLY A 37 13.05 10.01 -33.78
CA GLY A 37 13.57 9.66 -35.11
C GLY A 37 12.83 10.29 -36.30
N ASP A 38 11.63 10.86 -36.08
CA ASP A 38 10.82 11.50 -37.13
C ASP A 38 9.85 12.50 -36.49
N SER A 39 10.09 13.79 -36.70
CA SER A 39 9.30 14.90 -36.14
C SER A 39 7.83 14.91 -36.58
N ARG A 40 7.47 14.15 -37.62
CA ARG A 40 6.09 14.00 -38.09
C ARG A 40 5.36 12.82 -37.47
N ARG A 41 6.04 11.96 -36.71
CA ARG A 41 5.45 10.79 -36.05
C ARG A 41 5.18 11.05 -34.57
N ARG A 42 4.11 10.44 -34.10
CA ARG A 42 3.78 10.40 -32.67
C ARG A 42 3.81 8.96 -32.18
N LEU A 43 4.30 8.80 -30.96
CA LEU A 43 4.30 7.56 -30.21
C LEU A 43 3.29 7.67 -29.06
N TYR A 44 2.71 6.54 -28.66
CA TYR A 44 1.59 6.44 -27.73
C TYR A 44 1.94 5.50 -26.59
N ARG A 45 1.63 5.85 -25.34
CA ARG A 45 2.04 5.06 -24.17
C ARG A 45 1.43 3.66 -24.21
N ALA A 46 2.25 2.63 -24.09
CA ALA A 46 1.80 1.24 -24.20
C ALA A 46 0.81 0.84 -23.08
N GLU A 47 1.00 1.38 -21.87
CA GLU A 47 0.17 1.13 -20.69
C GLU A 47 -1.28 1.65 -20.88
N ASP A 48 -1.44 2.86 -21.41
CA ASP A 48 -2.76 3.44 -21.70
C ASP A 48 -3.53 2.61 -22.71
N VAL A 49 -2.82 2.09 -23.71
CA VAL A 49 -3.36 1.24 -24.76
C VAL A 49 -3.78 -0.10 -24.17
N ALA A 50 -2.95 -0.74 -23.35
CA ALA A 50 -3.31 -1.99 -22.67
C ALA A 50 -4.56 -1.83 -21.78
N ARG A 51 -4.66 -0.71 -21.03
CA ARG A 51 -5.85 -0.38 -20.23
C ARG A 51 -7.12 -0.26 -21.07
N LEU A 52 -7.05 0.38 -22.24
CA LEU A 52 -8.19 0.50 -23.15
C LEU A 52 -8.51 -0.83 -23.88
N GLU A 53 -7.50 -1.65 -24.13
CA GLU A 53 -7.65 -2.98 -24.74
C GLU A 53 -8.41 -3.90 -23.79
N HIS A 54 -8.04 -3.91 -22.51
CA HIS A 54 -8.78 -4.58 -21.45
C HIS A 54 -10.23 -4.09 -21.36
N ARG A 55 -10.47 -2.79 -21.53
CA ARG A 55 -11.82 -2.21 -21.56
C ARG A 55 -12.65 -2.66 -22.77
N LYS A 56 -12.04 -2.78 -23.96
CA LYS A 56 -12.74 -3.14 -25.21
C LYS A 56 -13.03 -4.64 -25.32
N ALA A 57 -12.12 -5.50 -24.84
CA ALA A 57 -12.31 -6.94 -24.85
C ALA A 57 -13.49 -7.42 -23.98
N ARG A 58 -13.96 -6.57 -23.04
CA ARG A 58 -14.90 -6.93 -21.97
C ARG A 58 -16.26 -6.24 -22.07
N GLY A 59 -16.85 -6.11 -23.26
CA GLY A 59 -18.27 -5.74 -23.33
C GLY A 59 -19.14 -6.79 -22.60
N ARG A 60 -19.56 -6.56 -21.33
CA ARG A 60 -20.48 -7.46 -20.58
C ARG A 60 -20.98 -6.92 -19.23
N LYS A 61 -22.02 -7.61 -18.73
CA LYS A 61 -23.03 -7.25 -17.71
C LYS A 61 -22.49 -6.75 -16.35
N PRO A 62 -23.29 -5.96 -15.57
CA PRO A 62 -22.86 -5.34 -14.30
C PRO A 62 -22.31 -6.29 -13.21
N ALA A 63 -22.74 -7.55 -13.17
CA ALA A 63 -22.28 -8.52 -12.16
C ALA A 63 -20.79 -8.89 -12.33
N THR A 64 -20.31 -9.01 -13.57
CA THR A 64 -18.89 -9.26 -13.90
C THR A 64 -17.99 -8.07 -13.56
N ILE A 65 -18.53 -6.84 -13.61
CA ILE A 65 -17.79 -5.62 -13.23
C ILE A 65 -17.50 -5.63 -11.72
N ALA A 66 -18.45 -6.06 -10.89
CA ALA A 66 -18.26 -6.13 -9.44
C ALA A 66 -17.29 -7.24 -9.00
N GLU A 67 -17.29 -8.40 -9.68
CA GLU A 67 -16.36 -9.50 -9.41
C GLU A 67 -14.91 -9.14 -9.79
N ASP A 68 -14.69 -8.56 -10.98
CA ASP A 68 -13.35 -8.15 -11.44
C ASP A 68 -12.75 -7.02 -10.58
N ALA A 69 -13.59 -6.10 -10.12
CA ALA A 69 -13.15 -4.92 -9.38
C ALA A 69 -12.67 -5.21 -7.95
N ILE A 70 -12.87 -6.45 -7.46
CA ILE A 70 -12.34 -6.94 -6.17
C ILE A 70 -10.91 -7.52 -6.31
N ALA A 71 -10.48 -7.87 -7.53
CA ALA A 71 -9.19 -8.52 -7.82
C ALA A 71 -8.27 -7.64 -8.69
N PHE A 72 -7.79 -6.52 -8.14
CA PHE A 72 -6.97 -5.53 -8.86
C PHE A 72 -7.63 -4.95 -10.14
N GLY A 73 -8.96 -5.06 -10.26
CA GLY A 73 -9.73 -4.52 -11.39
C GLY A 73 -10.00 -3.02 -11.29
N GLU A 74 -11.09 -2.56 -11.93
CA GLU A 74 -11.40 -1.13 -11.96
C GLU A 74 -11.68 -0.56 -10.55
N PRO A 75 -11.28 0.69 -10.25
CA PRO A 75 -11.57 1.30 -8.96
C PRO A 75 -13.07 1.31 -8.64
N ILE A 76 -13.46 0.61 -7.55
CA ILE A 76 -14.87 0.49 -7.13
C ILE A 76 -15.40 1.68 -6.35
N LEU A 77 -14.51 2.46 -5.72
CA LEU A 77 -14.88 3.60 -4.89
C LEU A 77 -14.01 4.80 -5.27
N ALA A 78 -14.66 5.95 -5.45
CA ALA A 78 -13.92 7.21 -5.58
C ALA A 78 -13.13 7.49 -4.30
N SER A 79 -11.90 7.98 -4.47
CA SER A 79 -11.05 8.46 -3.39
C SER A 79 -10.17 9.60 -3.87
N GLY A 80 -9.97 10.59 -3.00
CA GLY A 80 -9.04 11.71 -3.19
C GLY A 80 -7.75 11.58 -2.38
N ILE A 81 -7.48 10.41 -1.79
CA ILE A 81 -6.41 10.20 -0.80
C ILE A 81 -5.09 9.83 -1.48
N ALA A 82 -5.08 8.73 -2.24
CA ALA A 82 -3.90 8.25 -2.94
C ALA A 82 -4.25 7.66 -4.31
N THR A 83 -3.28 7.69 -5.22
CA THR A 83 -3.39 7.03 -6.53
C THR A 83 -2.02 6.54 -6.99
N ILE A 84 -2.01 5.48 -7.79
CA ILE A 84 -0.81 5.00 -8.47
C ILE A 84 -0.96 5.35 -9.94
N GLN A 85 -0.04 6.18 -10.43
CA GLN A 85 -0.07 6.66 -11.80
C GLN A 85 1.35 6.75 -12.34
N ARG A 86 1.57 6.13 -13.51
CA ARG A 86 2.86 6.11 -14.22
C ARG A 86 4.00 5.55 -13.36
N GLY A 87 3.76 4.43 -12.67
CA GLY A 87 4.76 3.76 -11.82
C GLY A 87 5.16 4.54 -10.56
N LYS A 88 4.38 5.57 -10.18
CA LYS A 88 4.58 6.40 -8.99
C LYS A 88 3.37 6.35 -8.08
N LEU A 89 3.63 6.47 -6.78
CA LEU A 89 2.61 6.58 -5.75
C LEU A 89 2.43 8.06 -5.37
N TRP A 90 1.19 8.51 -5.41
CA TRP A 90 0.82 9.90 -5.15
C TRP A 90 -0.08 9.98 -3.92
N TYR A 91 0.25 10.85 -2.98
CA TYR A 91 -0.57 11.21 -1.82
C TYR A 91 -1.15 12.60 -2.03
N ARG A 92 -2.47 12.69 -2.26
CA ARG A 92 -3.17 13.94 -2.59
C ARG A 92 -2.43 14.79 -3.64
N GLY A 93 -1.93 14.13 -4.69
CA GLY A 93 -1.19 14.76 -5.79
C GLY A 93 0.29 15.05 -5.53
N GLN A 94 0.83 14.69 -4.36
CA GLN A 94 2.26 14.80 -4.06
C GLN A 94 2.95 13.45 -4.18
N ASP A 95 4.14 13.44 -4.79
CA ASP A 95 4.93 12.21 -4.99
C ASP A 95 5.42 11.65 -3.64
N ALA A 96 5.07 10.39 -3.35
CA ALA A 96 5.44 9.72 -2.11
C ALA A 96 6.96 9.52 -1.98
N GLU A 97 7.68 9.30 -3.09
CA GLU A 97 9.15 9.17 -3.08
C GLU A 97 9.80 10.51 -2.66
N THR A 98 9.30 11.63 -3.19
CA THR A 98 9.75 12.98 -2.79
C THR A 98 9.39 13.30 -1.34
N LEU A 99 8.16 12.98 -0.89
CA LEU A 99 7.77 13.18 0.50
C LEU A 99 8.69 12.40 1.45
N ALA A 100 9.07 11.18 1.08
CA ALA A 100 9.95 10.35 1.90
C ALA A 100 11.33 10.98 2.15
N GLU A 101 11.80 11.90 1.30
CA GLU A 101 13.09 12.56 1.50
C GLU A 101 13.16 13.32 2.82
N THR A 102 12.10 14.04 3.21
CA THR A 102 12.12 14.95 4.37
C THR A 102 10.92 14.83 5.32
N ALA A 103 9.77 14.34 4.85
CA ALA A 103 8.54 14.31 5.64
C ALA A 103 8.61 13.25 6.76
N LYS A 104 7.83 13.49 7.82
CA LYS A 104 7.57 12.49 8.86
C LYS A 104 6.20 11.86 8.61
N LEU A 105 5.91 10.74 9.27
CA LEU A 105 4.58 10.12 9.18
C LEU A 105 3.48 11.08 9.60
N GLU A 106 3.75 11.94 10.59
CA GLU A 106 2.81 12.95 11.08
C GLU A 106 2.53 14.04 10.04
N ASP A 107 3.52 14.37 9.19
CA ASP A 107 3.33 15.30 8.07
C ASP A 107 2.43 14.70 7.00
N VAL A 108 2.70 13.45 6.65
CA VAL A 108 1.90 12.70 5.67
C VAL A 108 0.50 12.40 6.21
N ALA A 109 0.35 12.10 7.49
CA ALA A 109 -0.96 11.93 8.12
C ALA A 109 -1.81 13.20 8.01
N ARG A 110 -1.24 14.38 8.31
CA ARG A 110 -1.92 15.67 8.11
C ARG A 110 -2.33 15.90 6.65
N LEU A 111 -1.43 15.57 5.72
CA LEU A 111 -1.75 15.63 4.29
C LEU A 111 -2.92 14.71 3.94
N LEU A 112 -2.84 13.43 4.31
CA LEU A 112 -3.86 12.43 3.96
C LEU A 112 -5.21 12.73 4.60
N TRP A 113 -5.25 13.18 5.86
CA TRP A 113 -6.49 13.47 6.57
C TRP A 113 -7.20 14.75 6.11
N ASP A 114 -6.48 15.65 5.43
CA ASP A 114 -6.98 16.97 5.00
C ASP A 114 -7.69 17.73 6.15
N CYS A 115 -7.17 17.55 7.37
CA CYS A 115 -7.60 18.25 8.56
C CYS A 115 -6.45 18.44 9.54
N GLY A 116 -6.38 19.63 10.13
CA GLY A 116 -5.48 19.96 11.23
C GLY A 116 -4.03 20.25 10.85
N SER A 117 -3.44 21.25 11.52
CA SER A 117 -2.00 21.56 11.50
C SER A 117 -1.36 21.42 12.87
N GLN A 118 -2.13 20.95 13.86
CA GLN A 118 -1.70 20.90 15.24
C GLN A 118 -0.67 19.79 15.46
N ARG A 119 0.06 19.86 16.57
CA ARG A 119 0.88 18.75 17.02
C ARG A 119 -0.04 17.63 17.51
N PHE A 120 0.38 16.37 17.31
CA PHE A 120 -0.32 15.23 17.92
C PHE A 120 -0.40 15.44 19.43
N PRO A 121 -1.58 15.27 20.04
CA PRO A 121 -1.72 15.46 21.48
C PRO A 121 -0.88 14.40 22.20
N PRO A 122 -0.13 14.77 23.25
CA PRO A 122 0.51 13.78 24.10
C PRO A 122 -0.59 13.01 24.83
N LEU A 123 -0.55 11.68 24.75
CA LEU A 123 -1.54 10.84 25.41
C LEU A 123 -0.86 9.80 26.28
N PHE A 124 -1.63 9.34 27.25
CA PHE A 124 -1.23 8.25 28.10
C PHE A 124 -2.01 7.00 27.67
N THR A 125 -1.33 6.14 26.92
CA THR A 125 -1.86 4.82 26.55
C THR A 125 -1.40 3.80 27.58
N ILE A 126 -2.33 3.11 28.23
CA ILE A 126 -1.96 1.93 29.04
C ILE A 126 -1.58 0.82 28.07
N VAL A 127 -0.30 0.44 28.08
CA VAL A 127 0.23 -0.60 27.22
C VAL A 127 0.36 -1.89 28.05
N PRO A 128 -0.33 -2.99 27.67
CA PRO A 128 -0.25 -4.23 28.42
C PRO A 128 1.10 -4.94 28.22
N GLU A 129 1.55 -5.69 29.22
CA GLU A 129 2.71 -6.58 29.12
C GLU A 129 2.37 -7.78 28.23
N ALA A 130 2.76 -7.71 26.96
CA ALA A 130 2.55 -8.75 25.96
C ALA A 130 3.48 -8.52 24.74
N PRO A 131 3.65 -9.49 23.82
CA PRO A 131 4.31 -9.26 22.54
C PRO A 131 3.65 -8.13 21.73
N ALA A 132 4.44 -7.39 20.95
CA ALA A 132 3.99 -6.17 20.24
C ALA A 132 2.66 -6.33 19.49
N ARG A 133 2.52 -7.42 18.73
CA ARG A 133 1.28 -7.73 18.00
C ARG A 133 0.07 -7.82 18.93
N GLN A 134 0.16 -8.52 20.05
CA GLN A 134 -0.94 -8.63 21.01
C GLN A 134 -1.28 -7.27 21.63
N ARG A 135 -0.27 -6.45 21.95
CA ARG A 135 -0.47 -5.09 22.47
C ARG A 135 -1.24 -4.22 21.47
N MET A 136 -0.87 -4.26 20.19
CA MET A 136 -1.55 -3.51 19.13
C MET A 136 -3.05 -3.84 19.09
N PHE A 137 -3.40 -5.12 19.09
CA PHE A 137 -4.81 -5.55 19.11
C PHE A 137 -5.51 -5.16 20.40
N ALA A 138 -4.90 -5.41 21.57
CA ALA A 138 -5.51 -5.12 22.86
C ALA A 138 -5.83 -3.62 23.03
N VAL A 139 -4.85 -2.76 22.72
CA VAL A 139 -5.00 -1.31 22.86
C VAL A 139 -6.07 -0.78 21.90
N ILE A 140 -6.02 -1.16 20.62
CA ILE A 140 -6.99 -0.66 19.63
C ILE A 140 -8.38 -1.26 19.87
N ALA A 141 -8.51 -2.50 20.33
CA ALA A 141 -9.79 -3.09 20.68
C ALA A 141 -10.45 -2.42 21.88
N ALA A 142 -9.68 -2.11 22.94
CA ALA A 142 -10.18 -1.38 24.10
C ALA A 142 -10.73 0.00 23.70
N ARG A 143 -10.03 0.69 22.78
CA ARG A 143 -10.50 1.95 22.20
C ARG A 143 -11.71 1.76 21.29
N ALA A 144 -11.75 0.73 20.45
CA ALA A 144 -12.90 0.46 19.60
C ALA A 144 -14.19 0.26 20.41
N ALA A 145 -14.09 -0.29 21.63
CA ALA A 145 -15.21 -0.48 22.54
C ALA A 145 -15.66 0.81 23.28
N SER A 146 -14.81 1.83 23.36
CA SER A 146 -15.01 3.01 24.22
C SER A 146 -15.09 4.33 23.46
N ASP A 147 -14.40 4.45 22.33
CA ASP A 147 -14.32 5.67 21.54
C ASP A 147 -15.68 5.95 20.86
N PRO A 148 -16.13 7.21 20.83
CA PRO A 148 -17.43 7.57 20.27
C PRO A 148 -17.47 7.42 18.75
N ALA A 149 -18.66 7.22 18.20
CA ALA A 149 -18.88 7.20 16.76
C ALA A 149 -18.45 8.52 16.08
N MET A 150 -18.00 8.43 14.82
CA MET A 150 -17.58 9.61 14.05
C MET A 150 -18.73 10.58 13.72
N ALA A 151 -19.97 10.08 13.66
CA ALA A 151 -21.12 10.84 13.18
C ALA A 151 -21.40 12.08 14.05
N GLY A 152 -21.57 13.24 13.41
CA GLY A 152 -21.87 14.50 14.08
C GLY A 152 -20.67 15.18 14.77
N ARG A 153 -19.47 14.60 14.70
CA ARG A 153 -18.25 15.21 15.26
C ARG A 153 -17.70 16.28 14.33
N THR A 154 -17.10 17.32 14.90
CA THR A 154 -16.43 18.39 14.14
C THR A 154 -15.10 17.90 13.54
N LYS A 155 -14.64 18.52 12.44
CA LYS A 155 -13.32 18.22 11.84
C LYS A 155 -12.18 18.32 12.85
N LYS A 156 -12.23 19.31 13.77
CA LYS A 156 -11.23 19.47 14.84
C LYS A 156 -11.26 18.30 15.83
N ALA A 157 -12.45 17.83 16.22
CA ALA A 157 -12.57 16.69 17.12
C ALA A 157 -12.11 15.38 16.48
N LEU A 158 -12.46 15.16 15.21
CA LEU A 158 -12.01 14.01 14.42
C LEU A 158 -10.49 14.02 14.23
N TYR A 159 -9.88 15.18 13.99
CA TYR A 159 -8.43 15.31 13.92
C TYR A 159 -7.73 14.88 15.21
N LEU A 160 -8.21 15.37 16.37
CA LEU A 160 -7.62 15.02 17.66
C LEU A 160 -7.81 13.52 17.98
N GLU A 161 -8.95 12.95 17.62
CA GLU A 161 -9.18 11.50 17.73
C GLU A 161 -8.27 10.70 16.78
N ALA A 162 -8.14 11.12 15.52
CA ALA A 162 -7.24 10.51 14.54
C ALA A 162 -5.79 10.45 15.05
N ALA A 163 -5.27 11.59 15.49
CA ALA A 163 -3.94 11.69 16.09
C ALA A 163 -3.83 10.81 17.34
N SER A 164 -4.90 10.72 18.14
CA SER A 164 -4.96 9.90 19.35
C SER A 164 -4.91 8.39 19.07
N VAL A 165 -5.59 7.92 18.01
CA VAL A 165 -5.65 6.50 17.64
C VAL A 165 -4.30 6.03 17.09
N ILE A 166 -3.67 6.80 16.20
CA ILE A 166 -2.35 6.44 15.66
C ILE A 166 -1.27 6.48 16.76
N ASP A 167 -1.35 7.45 17.67
CA ASP A 167 -0.41 7.55 18.80
C ASP A 167 -0.51 6.34 19.74
N ALA A 168 -1.73 5.90 20.05
CA ALA A 168 -1.97 4.71 20.86
C ALA A 168 -1.46 3.42 20.18
N LEU A 169 -1.61 3.30 18.86
CA LEU A 169 -1.03 2.18 18.11
C LEU A 169 0.50 2.19 18.18
N VAL A 170 1.12 3.37 18.04
CA VAL A 170 2.58 3.52 18.12
C VAL A 170 3.10 3.22 19.52
N ASP A 171 2.42 3.65 20.58
CA ASP A 171 2.74 3.28 21.96
C ASP A 171 2.67 1.76 22.16
N ALA A 172 1.63 1.12 21.63
CA ALA A 172 1.47 -0.33 21.69
C ALA A 172 2.62 -1.05 20.97
N ILE A 173 3.06 -0.53 19.81
CA ILE A 173 4.22 -1.08 19.08
C ILE A 173 5.50 -0.87 19.89
N ALA A 174 5.78 0.35 20.32
CA ALA A 174 6.97 0.71 21.09
C ALA A 174 7.03 0.04 22.48
N GLY A 175 5.89 -0.46 22.97
CA GLY A 175 5.78 -1.11 24.29
C GLY A 175 5.68 -0.12 25.45
N ARG A 176 5.64 1.19 25.18
CA ARG A 176 5.56 2.24 26.20
C ARG A 176 5.05 3.55 25.61
N PRO A 177 4.39 4.40 26.43
CA PRO A 177 4.13 5.79 26.09
C PRO A 177 5.39 6.56 25.71
N GLY A 178 5.31 7.39 24.68
CA GLY A 178 6.43 8.21 24.23
C GLY A 178 6.02 9.57 23.69
N GLN A 179 6.97 10.50 23.66
CA GLN A 179 6.78 11.83 23.07
C GLN A 179 7.76 12.08 21.93
N GLY A 180 7.40 13.01 21.05
CA GLY A 180 8.22 13.36 19.88
C GLY A 180 7.86 12.54 18.64
N PRO A 181 8.68 12.63 17.59
CA PRO A 181 8.36 12.01 16.31
C PRO A 181 8.21 10.49 16.40
N ILE A 182 7.22 9.93 15.70
CA ILE A 182 6.88 8.50 15.71
C ILE A 182 8.11 7.65 15.36
N HIS A 183 8.82 7.99 14.29
CA HIS A 183 10.02 7.25 13.86
C HIS A 183 11.13 7.23 14.91
N HIS A 184 11.32 8.33 15.67
CA HIS A 184 12.29 8.36 16.78
C HIS A 184 11.87 7.46 17.94
N ARG A 185 10.57 7.45 18.29
CA ARG A 185 10.04 6.59 19.35
C ARG A 185 10.23 5.11 19.02
N LEU A 186 9.91 4.73 17.78
CA LEU A 186 10.09 3.37 17.28
C LEU A 186 11.57 2.99 17.22
N ALA A 187 12.41 3.83 16.62
CA ALA A 187 13.86 3.64 16.56
C ALA A 187 14.46 3.42 17.96
N LEU A 188 14.09 4.27 18.92
CA LEU A 188 14.55 4.14 20.31
C LEU A 188 14.08 2.83 20.96
N SER A 189 12.84 2.40 20.71
CA SER A 189 12.31 1.14 21.25
C SER A 189 13.00 -0.10 20.66
N TRP A 190 13.56 0.05 19.46
CA TRP A 190 14.25 -1.01 18.74
C TRP A 190 15.78 -0.93 18.82
N GLY A 191 16.32 0.08 19.53
CA GLY A 191 17.77 0.25 19.69
C GLY A 191 18.49 0.80 18.45
N CYS A 192 17.77 1.42 17.51
CA CYS A 192 18.36 1.99 16.31
C CYS A 192 19.06 3.32 16.57
N ASP A 193 20.12 3.58 15.78
CA ASP A 193 20.80 4.87 15.73
C ASP A 193 20.05 5.88 14.83
N ALA A 194 20.67 7.04 14.57
CA ALA A 194 20.09 8.09 13.73
C ALA A 194 19.85 7.63 12.28
N ARG A 195 20.71 6.76 11.73
CA ARG A 195 20.56 6.23 10.38
C ARG A 195 19.37 5.27 10.31
N GLY A 196 19.26 4.35 11.27
CA GLY A 196 18.10 3.47 11.39
C GLY A 196 16.80 4.25 11.60
N ALA A 197 16.83 5.32 12.39
CA ALA A 197 15.68 6.21 12.56
C ALA A 197 15.23 6.88 11.25
N ASP A 198 16.17 7.30 10.39
CA ASP A 198 15.83 7.86 9.07
C ASP A 198 15.24 6.82 8.11
N LEU A 199 15.78 5.60 8.11
CA LEU A 199 15.21 4.49 7.31
C LEU A 199 13.79 4.16 7.76
N ILE A 200 13.55 4.08 9.06
CA ILE A 200 12.21 3.88 9.63
C ILE A 200 11.28 5.04 9.21
N ARG A 201 11.74 6.29 9.29
CA ARG A 201 10.96 7.46 8.85
C ARG A 201 10.53 7.34 7.40
N ARG A 202 11.46 7.06 6.49
CA ARG A 202 11.19 6.89 5.05
C ARG A 202 10.21 5.76 4.79
N ALA A 203 10.41 4.61 5.45
CA ALA A 203 9.50 3.48 5.34
C ALA A 203 8.08 3.86 5.80
N LEU A 204 7.94 4.52 6.95
CA LEU A 204 6.63 4.97 7.44
C LEU A 204 5.93 5.90 6.45
N VAL A 205 6.67 6.80 5.78
CA VAL A 205 6.10 7.69 4.76
C VAL A 205 5.63 6.89 3.53
N LEU A 206 6.49 6.06 2.95
CA LEU A 206 6.19 5.30 1.72
C LEU A 206 5.09 4.25 1.89
N LEU A 207 4.86 3.82 3.14
CA LEU A 207 3.81 2.87 3.50
C LEU A 207 2.56 3.54 4.06
N ALA A 208 2.49 4.87 4.14
CA ALA A 208 1.41 5.59 4.80
C ALA A 208 0.03 5.28 4.20
N ASP A 209 -0.04 5.19 2.87
CA ASP A 209 -1.22 4.73 2.14
C ASP A 209 -0.84 3.94 0.88
N HIS A 210 -1.78 3.15 0.37
CA HIS A 210 -1.62 2.39 -0.87
C HIS A 210 -2.97 2.04 -1.51
N GLU A 211 -3.82 3.06 -1.68
CA GLU A 211 -5.13 2.98 -2.32
C GLU A 211 -6.04 1.90 -1.66
N LEU A 212 -6.97 1.31 -2.41
CA LEU A 212 -8.04 0.47 -1.87
C LEU A 212 -7.61 -1.00 -1.71
N ASN A 213 -6.49 -1.23 -1.03
CA ASN A 213 -6.08 -2.58 -0.63
C ASN A 213 -7.09 -3.21 0.36
N ALA A 214 -7.01 -4.53 0.60
CA ALA A 214 -7.96 -5.27 1.42
C ALA A 214 -8.22 -4.65 2.80
N SER A 215 -7.17 -4.25 3.53
CA SER A 215 -7.31 -3.60 4.84
C SER A 215 -7.99 -2.24 4.76
N THR A 216 -7.66 -1.44 3.74
CA THR A 216 -8.32 -0.15 3.48
C THR A 216 -9.80 -0.35 3.13
N PHE A 217 -10.15 -1.37 2.37
CA PHE A 217 -11.54 -1.67 2.06
C PHE A 217 -12.33 -2.08 3.31
N ALA A 218 -11.76 -2.93 4.17
CA ALA A 218 -12.37 -3.30 5.45
C ALA A 218 -12.61 -2.08 6.36
N VAL A 219 -11.66 -1.15 6.39
CA VAL A 219 -11.79 0.14 7.08
C VAL A 219 -12.96 0.95 6.54
N ARG A 220 -13.11 1.07 5.20
CA ARG A 220 -14.25 1.76 4.60
C ARG A 220 -15.57 1.05 4.88
N VAL A 221 -15.60 -0.28 4.91
CA VAL A 221 -16.81 -1.03 5.31
C VAL A 221 -17.21 -0.67 6.74
N ALA A 222 -16.28 -0.71 7.69
CA ALA A 222 -16.54 -0.32 9.08
C ALA A 222 -16.97 1.15 9.21
N ALA A 223 -16.29 2.08 8.52
CA ALA A 223 -16.65 3.48 8.54
C ALA A 223 -18.06 3.74 7.98
N SER A 224 -18.49 2.96 6.98
CA SER A 224 -19.83 3.07 6.37
C SER A 224 -20.98 2.75 7.35
N THR A 225 -20.71 2.06 8.46
CA THR A 225 -21.67 1.81 9.54
C THR A 225 -21.69 2.90 10.61
N ARG A 226 -20.87 3.95 10.44
CA ARG A 226 -20.64 5.03 11.41
C ARG A 226 -19.89 4.59 12.67
N ALA A 227 -19.04 3.57 12.57
CA ALA A 227 -18.14 3.16 13.64
C ALA A 227 -17.19 4.30 14.08
N SER A 228 -16.57 4.17 15.26
CA SER A 228 -15.50 5.07 15.72
C SER A 228 -14.22 4.91 14.89
N LEU A 229 -13.30 5.88 14.96
CA LEU A 229 -12.02 5.77 14.24
C LEU A 229 -11.21 4.56 14.72
N ALA A 230 -11.19 4.31 16.04
CA ALA A 230 -10.51 3.14 16.61
C ALA A 230 -11.10 1.82 16.12
N ALA A 231 -12.43 1.71 16.01
CA ALA A 231 -13.07 0.52 15.45
C ALA A 231 -12.76 0.32 13.96
N CYS A 232 -12.67 1.41 13.19
CA CYS A 232 -12.24 1.36 11.80
C CYS A 232 -10.78 0.87 11.68
N VAL A 233 -9.87 1.43 12.50
CA VAL A 233 -8.46 0.99 12.55
C VAL A 233 -8.35 -0.46 13.01
N LEU A 234 -9.18 -0.93 13.94
CA LEU A 234 -9.23 -2.34 14.35
C LEU A 234 -9.59 -3.26 13.17
N ALA A 235 -10.58 -2.87 12.36
CA ALA A 235 -10.95 -3.62 11.15
C ALA A 235 -9.77 -3.70 10.17
N GLY A 236 -9.08 -2.58 9.94
CA GLY A 236 -7.87 -2.53 9.11
C GLY A 236 -6.75 -3.43 9.64
N LEU A 237 -6.47 -3.36 10.94
CA LEU A 237 -5.45 -4.16 11.61
C LEU A 237 -5.78 -5.67 11.57
N ALA A 238 -7.04 -6.03 11.81
CA ALA A 238 -7.50 -7.41 11.70
C ALA A 238 -7.32 -7.95 10.28
N THR A 239 -7.71 -7.19 9.24
CA THR A 239 -7.50 -7.59 7.85
C THR A 239 -6.01 -7.63 7.48
N LEU A 240 -5.19 -6.71 7.98
CA LEU A 240 -3.73 -6.73 7.78
C LEU A 240 -3.09 -7.99 8.36
N SER A 241 -3.61 -8.54 9.45
CA SER A 241 -3.04 -9.76 10.05
C SER A 241 -3.17 -11.03 9.19
N GLY A 242 -3.95 -10.97 8.10
CA GLY A 242 -4.12 -12.10 7.19
C GLY A 242 -2.83 -12.49 6.44
N PRO A 243 -2.61 -13.80 6.17
CA PRO A 243 -1.38 -14.30 5.56
C PRO A 243 -1.12 -13.81 4.14
N LEU A 244 -2.19 -13.46 3.41
CA LEU A 244 -2.13 -12.93 2.04
C LEU A 244 -2.02 -11.40 1.98
N HIS A 245 -1.95 -10.74 3.14
CA HIS A 245 -1.78 -9.28 3.24
C HIS A 245 -0.53 -8.96 4.07
N GLY A 246 -0.65 -8.69 5.37
CA GLY A 246 0.51 -8.42 6.24
C GLY A 246 1.34 -9.65 6.59
N GLY A 247 0.92 -10.86 6.22
CA GLY A 247 1.69 -12.08 6.39
C GLY A 247 2.75 -12.34 5.31
N MET A 248 3.04 -11.38 4.44
CA MET A 248 4.11 -11.51 3.43
C MET A 248 5.50 -11.59 4.06
N THR A 249 5.74 -10.92 5.18
CA THR A 249 7.04 -10.93 5.88
C THR A 249 7.54 -12.34 6.22
N PRO A 250 6.78 -13.21 6.93
CA PRO A 250 7.21 -14.61 7.15
C PRO A 250 7.51 -15.39 5.87
N ARG A 251 6.81 -15.09 4.76
CA ARG A 251 7.00 -15.78 3.47
C ARG A 251 8.29 -15.35 2.79
N VAL A 252 8.62 -14.06 2.84
CA VAL A 252 9.91 -13.54 2.37
C VAL A 252 11.04 -14.15 3.19
N LEU A 253 10.93 -14.14 4.52
CA LEU A 253 11.93 -14.76 5.39
C LEU A 253 12.06 -16.28 5.15
N GLY A 254 10.98 -16.95 4.73
CA GLY A 254 11.01 -18.34 4.28
C GLY A 254 11.86 -18.52 3.03
N LEU A 255 11.60 -17.70 2.00
CA LEU A 255 12.42 -17.71 0.78
C LEU A 255 13.90 -17.41 1.08
N MET A 256 14.19 -16.44 1.95
CA MET A 256 15.57 -16.12 2.33
C MET A 256 16.28 -17.27 3.06
N ARG A 257 15.54 -18.10 3.83
CA ARG A 257 16.11 -19.31 4.45
C ARG A 257 16.42 -20.39 3.41
N GLU A 258 15.51 -20.65 2.50
CA GLU A 258 15.72 -21.60 1.39
C GLU A 258 16.94 -21.17 0.55
N ILE A 259 17.07 -19.88 0.25
CA ILE A 259 18.24 -19.32 -0.45
C ILE A 259 19.54 -19.55 0.34
N ALA A 260 19.50 -19.39 1.67
CA ALA A 260 20.67 -19.61 2.51
C ALA A 260 21.07 -21.10 2.61
N GLU A 261 20.11 -22.02 2.52
CA GLU A 261 20.31 -23.46 2.60
C GLU A 261 20.76 -24.06 1.25
N ASP A 262 20.09 -23.69 0.16
CA ASP A 262 20.26 -24.32 -1.15
C ASP A 262 21.07 -23.47 -2.16
N GLY A 263 21.28 -22.18 -1.87
CA GLY A 263 21.81 -21.19 -2.81
C GLY A 263 20.72 -20.52 -3.64
N ALA A 264 20.94 -19.27 -4.03
CA ALA A 264 19.90 -18.43 -4.63
C ALA A 264 19.32 -19.00 -5.93
N GLU A 265 20.18 -19.37 -6.88
CA GLU A 265 19.75 -19.91 -8.18
C GLU A 265 18.93 -21.20 -8.03
N ALA A 266 19.39 -22.13 -7.17
CA ALA A 266 18.74 -23.41 -6.97
C ALA A 266 17.37 -23.27 -6.29
N ALA A 267 17.28 -22.48 -5.21
CA ALA A 267 16.04 -22.25 -4.49
C ALA A 267 14.97 -21.57 -5.37
N ILE A 268 15.37 -20.56 -6.15
CA ILE A 268 14.46 -19.84 -7.04
C ILE A 268 14.01 -20.75 -8.20
N ALA A 269 14.93 -21.47 -8.83
CA ALA A 269 14.60 -22.40 -9.91
C ALA A 269 13.62 -23.50 -9.46
N ALA A 270 13.80 -24.04 -8.24
CA ALA A 270 12.91 -25.06 -7.68
C ALA A 270 11.47 -24.54 -7.49
N ARG A 271 11.31 -23.31 -7.01
CA ARG A 271 9.99 -22.66 -6.89
C ARG A 271 9.34 -22.42 -8.25
N LEU A 272 10.11 -21.90 -9.21
CA LEU A 272 9.62 -21.66 -10.57
C LEU A 272 9.16 -22.95 -11.25
N ALA A 273 9.90 -24.05 -11.08
CA ALA A 273 9.55 -25.36 -11.64
C ALA A 273 8.23 -25.92 -11.11
N THR A 274 7.83 -25.52 -9.89
CA THR A 274 6.60 -25.98 -9.21
C THR A 274 5.47 -24.94 -9.23
N GLY A 275 5.69 -23.79 -9.89
CA GLY A 275 4.72 -22.69 -9.93
C GLY A 275 4.49 -22.02 -8.57
N MET A 276 5.40 -22.20 -7.61
CA MET A 276 5.33 -21.53 -6.32
C MET A 276 5.71 -20.04 -6.49
N PRO A 277 5.02 -19.12 -5.79
CA PRO A 277 5.35 -17.71 -5.87
C PRO A 277 6.73 -17.42 -5.26
N LEU A 278 7.29 -16.27 -5.64
CA LEU A 278 8.50 -15.67 -5.05
C LEU A 278 8.10 -14.48 -4.15
N PRO A 279 7.82 -14.71 -2.85
CA PRO A 279 7.39 -13.64 -1.96
C PRO A 279 8.40 -12.50 -1.93
N GLY A 280 7.91 -11.26 -2.00
CA GLY A 280 8.75 -10.07 -1.96
C GLY A 280 9.20 -9.57 -3.33
N PHE A 281 8.80 -10.23 -4.42
CA PHE A 281 9.13 -9.83 -5.79
C PHE A 281 7.86 -9.61 -6.62
N GLY A 282 7.94 -8.64 -7.53
CA GLY A 282 6.83 -8.23 -8.37
C GLY A 282 5.70 -7.53 -7.61
N HIS A 283 4.92 -6.73 -8.34
CA HIS A 283 3.70 -6.13 -7.81
C HIS A 283 2.74 -5.78 -8.95
N PRO A 284 1.44 -6.19 -8.91
CA PRO A 284 0.50 -5.94 -10.02
C PRO A 284 0.32 -4.47 -10.41
N LEU A 285 0.39 -3.56 -9.41
CA LEU A 285 0.30 -2.11 -9.64
C LEU A 285 1.63 -1.44 -10.04
N TYR A 286 2.75 -2.20 -10.00
CA TYR A 286 4.08 -1.71 -10.35
C TYR A 286 4.79 -2.73 -11.25
N PRO A 287 4.36 -2.89 -12.52
CA PRO A 287 4.96 -3.85 -13.43
C PRO A 287 6.45 -3.58 -13.69
N ASP A 288 6.88 -2.32 -13.58
CA ASP A 288 8.27 -1.88 -13.76
C ASP A 288 9.03 -1.67 -12.43
N GLY A 289 8.52 -2.22 -11.32
CA GLY A 289 9.14 -2.15 -9.99
C GLY A 289 8.46 -1.18 -9.02
N ASP A 290 8.30 -1.65 -7.78
CA ASP A 290 7.57 -0.95 -6.72
C ASP A 290 8.22 0.37 -6.33
N ALA A 291 7.49 1.47 -6.48
CA ALA A 291 7.97 2.82 -6.17
C ALA A 291 8.46 2.97 -4.73
N ARG A 292 7.81 2.27 -3.79
CA ARG A 292 8.16 2.32 -2.37
C ARG A 292 9.45 1.56 -2.11
N ALA A 293 9.62 0.41 -2.78
CA ALA A 293 10.85 -0.38 -2.68
C ALA A 293 12.04 0.41 -3.25
N ARG A 294 11.88 0.97 -4.45
CA ARG A 294 12.88 1.81 -5.12
C ARG A 294 13.31 3.00 -4.24
N GLY A 295 12.35 3.73 -3.66
CA GLY A 295 12.64 4.87 -2.79
C GLY A 295 13.48 4.52 -1.55
N LEU A 296 13.41 3.28 -1.07
CA LEU A 296 14.22 2.80 0.05
C LEU A 296 15.57 2.20 -0.42
N LEU A 297 15.58 1.43 -1.50
CA LEU A 297 16.81 0.81 -2.02
C LEU A 297 17.89 1.83 -2.43
N MET A 298 17.50 3.08 -2.68
CA MET A 298 18.45 4.17 -2.97
C MET A 298 19.17 4.73 -1.75
N VAL A 299 18.74 4.41 -0.52
CA VAL A 299 19.22 5.08 0.71
C VAL A 299 19.90 4.14 1.71
N PHE A 300 19.93 2.84 1.44
CA PHE A 300 20.75 1.89 2.20
C PHE A 300 21.31 0.80 1.29
N THR A 301 22.34 0.11 1.76
CA THR A 301 22.95 -1.02 1.07
C THR A 301 22.23 -2.28 1.50
N LEU A 302 21.78 -3.09 0.53
CA LEU A 302 21.21 -4.39 0.85
C LEU A 302 22.27 -5.29 1.50
N PRO A 303 21.90 -6.05 2.56
CA PRO A 303 22.78 -7.08 3.07
C PRO A 303 23.14 -8.10 1.96
N PRO A 304 24.35 -8.70 1.96
CA PRO A 304 24.84 -9.53 0.85
C PRO A 304 23.86 -10.62 0.39
N ALA A 305 23.22 -11.32 1.32
CA ALA A 305 22.24 -12.36 1.01
C ALA A 305 21.00 -11.81 0.27
N TYR A 306 20.53 -10.61 0.63
CA TYR A 306 19.41 -9.96 -0.07
C TYR A 306 19.84 -9.47 -1.45
N GLU A 307 21.06 -8.96 -1.60
CA GLU A 307 21.57 -8.56 -2.91
C GLU A 307 21.78 -9.76 -3.85
N GLU A 308 22.20 -10.90 -3.32
CA GLU A 308 22.25 -12.16 -4.07
C GLU A 308 20.85 -12.62 -4.51
N ALA A 309 19.89 -12.67 -3.57
CA ALA A 309 18.51 -13.03 -3.87
C ALA A 309 17.90 -12.11 -4.94
N ARG A 310 18.11 -10.79 -4.83
CA ARG A 310 17.66 -9.81 -5.81
C ARG A 310 18.23 -10.10 -7.19
N ARG A 311 19.56 -10.24 -7.31
CA ARG A 311 20.22 -10.51 -8.59
C ARG A 311 19.71 -11.80 -9.23
N ALA A 312 19.57 -12.87 -8.45
CA ALA A 312 19.11 -14.15 -8.97
C ALA A 312 17.65 -14.10 -9.45
N VAL A 313 16.73 -13.50 -8.67
CA VAL A 313 15.32 -13.36 -9.11
C VAL A 313 15.23 -12.50 -10.36
N THR A 314 15.86 -11.33 -10.37
CA THR A 314 15.81 -10.43 -11.53
C THR A 314 16.39 -11.08 -12.78
N ALA A 315 17.47 -11.86 -12.66
CA ALA A 315 18.05 -12.59 -13.79
C ALA A 315 17.13 -13.69 -14.34
N LEU A 316 16.40 -14.40 -13.46
CA LEU A 316 15.57 -15.54 -13.85
C LEU A 316 14.15 -15.16 -14.28
N THR A 317 13.59 -14.07 -13.73
CA THR A 317 12.18 -13.70 -13.93
C THR A 317 11.98 -12.29 -14.49
N GLY A 318 12.98 -11.41 -14.35
CA GLY A 318 12.85 -9.98 -14.61
C GLY A 318 12.05 -9.21 -13.56
N GLU A 319 11.62 -9.88 -12.48
CA GLU A 319 10.88 -9.22 -11.39
C GLU A 319 11.84 -8.47 -10.46
N GLU A 320 11.42 -7.29 -10.04
CA GLU A 320 12.12 -6.46 -9.07
C GLU A 320 11.56 -6.64 -7.65
N PRO A 321 12.34 -6.38 -6.60
CA PRO A 321 11.86 -6.38 -5.23
C PRO A 321 10.67 -5.43 -5.02
N ASN A 322 9.71 -5.88 -4.23
CA ASN A 322 8.63 -5.05 -3.73
C ASN A 322 8.92 -4.61 -2.28
N ILE A 323 8.01 -3.81 -1.71
CA ILE A 323 8.21 -3.22 -0.38
C ILE A 323 8.40 -4.27 0.73
N ASP A 324 7.76 -5.45 0.63
CA ASP A 324 7.84 -6.49 1.66
C ASP A 324 9.25 -7.07 1.75
N PHE A 325 9.90 -7.29 0.60
CA PHE A 325 11.31 -7.68 0.55
C PHE A 325 12.21 -6.63 1.19
N VAL A 326 12.02 -5.37 0.80
CA VAL A 326 12.85 -4.27 1.30
C VAL A 326 12.69 -4.06 2.80
N LEU A 327 11.49 -4.21 3.36
CA LEU A 327 11.29 -4.13 4.81
C LEU A 327 12.00 -5.26 5.56
N THR A 328 12.01 -6.48 5.02
CA THR A 328 12.79 -7.59 5.62
C THR A 328 14.30 -7.35 5.52
N ALA A 329 14.77 -6.76 4.42
CA ALA A 329 16.16 -6.36 4.26
C ALA A 329 16.57 -5.26 5.26
N ILE A 330 15.72 -4.25 5.47
CA ILE A 330 15.93 -3.21 6.49
C ILE A 330 15.97 -3.84 7.89
N ALA A 331 15.07 -4.78 8.19
CA ALA A 331 15.09 -5.48 9.48
C ALA A 331 16.39 -6.27 9.69
N ALA A 332 16.91 -6.92 8.64
CA ALA A 332 18.20 -7.61 8.70
C ALA A 332 19.38 -6.64 8.87
N GLU A 333 19.43 -5.55 8.11
CA GLU A 333 20.47 -4.51 8.20
C GLU A 333 20.53 -3.87 9.60
N LEU A 334 19.37 -3.61 10.19
CA LEU A 334 19.26 -2.95 11.49
C LEU A 334 19.25 -3.92 12.69
N GLY A 335 19.39 -5.23 12.47
CA GLY A 335 19.37 -6.23 13.54
C GLY A 335 18.02 -6.33 14.29
N LEU A 336 16.91 -6.06 13.59
CA LEU A 336 15.57 -5.99 14.17
C LEU A 336 14.91 -7.37 14.25
N ALA A 337 13.98 -7.51 15.20
CA ALA A 337 13.17 -8.72 15.32
C ALA A 337 12.32 -8.94 14.04
N SER A 338 12.08 -10.22 13.70
CA SER A 338 11.41 -10.62 12.45
C SER A 338 9.96 -10.12 12.29
N ASP A 339 9.31 -9.68 13.38
CA ASP A 339 7.96 -9.10 13.36
C ASP A 339 7.95 -7.57 13.18
N VAL A 340 9.11 -6.91 13.20
CA VAL A 340 9.20 -5.45 13.04
C VAL A 340 8.72 -4.95 11.67
N PRO A 341 8.96 -5.64 10.53
CA PRO A 341 8.36 -5.25 9.25
C PRO A 341 6.83 -5.11 9.32
N PHE A 342 6.13 -6.03 9.98
CA PHE A 342 4.68 -5.94 10.19
C PHE A 342 4.31 -4.72 11.04
N GLN A 343 5.08 -4.44 12.09
CA GLN A 343 4.86 -3.28 12.96
C GLN A 343 5.04 -1.95 12.21
N ILE A 344 6.08 -1.82 11.37
CA ILE A 344 6.29 -0.65 10.51
C ILE A 344 5.09 -0.49 9.55
N PHE A 345 4.66 -1.58 8.92
CA PHE A 345 3.54 -1.57 7.98
C PHE A 345 2.25 -1.10 8.66
N ALA A 346 1.94 -1.66 9.84
CA ALA A 346 0.74 -1.30 10.59
C ALA A 346 0.76 0.16 11.09
N ALA A 347 1.90 0.63 11.63
CA ALA A 347 2.06 2.01 12.07
C ALA A 347 1.87 3.00 10.92
N ALA A 348 2.51 2.74 9.78
CA ALA A 348 2.42 3.56 8.58
C ALA A 348 0.98 3.59 8.05
N ARG A 349 0.40 2.41 7.79
CA ARG A 349 -0.90 2.27 7.13
C ARG A 349 -2.06 2.79 7.96
N CYS A 350 -1.88 2.93 9.28
CA CYS A 350 -2.85 3.59 10.15
C CYS A 350 -3.20 5.01 9.67
N ALA A 351 -2.23 5.76 9.13
CA ALA A 351 -2.50 7.09 8.58
C ALA A 351 -3.49 7.04 7.41
N GLY A 352 -3.25 6.16 6.43
CA GLY A 352 -4.16 5.91 5.31
C GLY A 352 -5.52 5.36 5.73
N TRP A 353 -5.56 4.40 6.65
CA TRP A 353 -6.82 3.86 7.19
C TRP A 353 -7.69 4.97 7.79
N ILE A 354 -7.11 5.83 8.63
CA ILE A 354 -7.84 6.95 9.20
C ILE A 354 -8.33 7.90 8.10
N ALA A 355 -7.51 8.21 7.09
CA ALA A 355 -7.92 9.05 5.96
C ALA A 355 -9.13 8.46 5.23
N HIS A 356 -9.11 7.16 4.94
CA HIS A 356 -10.18 6.45 4.26
C HIS A 356 -11.45 6.31 5.12
N ALA A 357 -11.30 6.18 6.44
CA ALA A 357 -12.44 6.19 7.36
C ALA A 357 -13.12 7.57 7.39
N LEU A 358 -12.33 8.64 7.45
CA LEU A 358 -12.82 10.02 7.38
C LEU A 358 -13.53 10.29 6.04
N GLU A 359 -12.89 9.97 4.90
CA GLU A 359 -13.47 10.12 3.57
C GLU A 359 -14.79 9.33 3.42
N GLN A 360 -14.82 8.09 3.91
CA GLN A 360 -16.05 7.29 3.88
C GLN A 360 -17.15 7.91 4.75
N SER A 361 -16.82 8.46 5.92
CA SER A 361 -17.78 9.08 6.83
C SER A 361 -18.48 10.29 6.20
N GLU A 362 -17.77 11.06 5.37
CA GLU A 362 -18.32 12.21 4.65
C GLU A 362 -19.33 11.80 3.57
N THR A 363 -19.21 10.58 3.02
CA THR A 363 -20.19 10.09 2.02
C THR A 363 -21.57 9.83 2.63
N GLY A 364 -21.64 9.48 3.92
CA GLY A 364 -22.86 9.07 4.61
C GLY A 364 -23.54 7.80 4.06
N ARG A 365 -22.89 7.05 3.16
CA ARG A 365 -23.46 5.88 2.47
C ARG A 365 -22.96 4.57 3.07
N LEU A 366 -23.90 3.67 3.35
CA LEU A 366 -23.62 2.30 3.82
C LEU A 366 -23.07 1.44 2.67
N ILE A 367 -21.97 0.72 2.92
CA ILE A 367 -21.46 -0.31 2.01
C ILE A 367 -22.15 -1.63 2.38
N ARG A 368 -23.13 -2.04 1.56
CA ARG A 368 -23.91 -3.27 1.76
C ARG A 368 -24.14 -3.96 0.42
N PRO A 369 -23.18 -4.75 -0.09
CA PRO A 369 -23.38 -5.51 -1.31
C PRO A 369 -24.42 -6.63 -1.10
N ARG A 370 -24.99 -7.12 -2.21
CA ARG A 370 -25.80 -8.34 -2.21
C ARG A 370 -25.01 -9.49 -2.81
N ALA A 371 -25.13 -10.67 -2.23
CA ALA A 371 -24.63 -11.90 -2.83
C ALA A 371 -25.59 -12.42 -3.90
N ARG A 372 -25.06 -13.08 -4.93
CA ARG A 372 -25.83 -13.98 -5.79
C ARG A 372 -25.93 -15.33 -5.05
N TYR A 373 -27.14 -15.74 -4.71
CA TYR A 373 -27.37 -17.04 -4.09
C TYR A 373 -27.12 -18.15 -5.12
N VAL A 374 -26.33 -19.15 -4.74
CA VAL A 374 -25.97 -20.32 -5.58
C VAL A 374 -26.22 -21.64 -4.86
N GLY A 375 -26.96 -21.59 -3.75
CA GLY A 375 -27.40 -22.78 -3.02
C GLY A 375 -28.67 -23.38 -3.63
N PRO A 376 -29.25 -24.42 -2.99
CA PRO A 376 -30.50 -25.02 -3.44
C PRO A 376 -31.63 -23.99 -3.50
N GLU A 377 -32.36 -23.94 -4.61
CA GLU A 377 -33.55 -23.09 -4.76
C GLU A 377 -34.59 -23.44 -3.68
N PRO A 378 -35.28 -22.44 -3.09
CA PRO A 378 -36.35 -22.70 -2.13
C PRO A 378 -37.49 -23.53 -2.75
N ALA A 379 -38.04 -24.47 -1.96
CA ALA A 379 -39.14 -25.34 -2.37
C ALA A 379 -40.47 -24.61 -2.56
#